data_AF-A0A9P0NBW5-F1
#
_entry.id   AF-A0A9P0NBW5-F1
#
_cell.length_a   1.000
_cell.length_b   1.000
_cell.length_c   1.000
_cell.angle_alpha   90.00
_cell.angle_beta   90.00
_cell.angle_gamma   90.00
#
_symmetry.space_group_name_H-M   'P 1'
#
loop_
_entity.id
_entity.type
_entity.pdbx_description
1 polymer ?
#
loop_
_entity_poly.entity_id
_entity_poly.type
_entity_poly.pdbx_seq_one_letter_code
_entity_poly.pdbx_strand_id
1 'polypeptide(L)'
;MKVIRGKIVKDVVEVWAKASIPIVSIQRVELMFSTFYEKYKNAKKNFRSKAHTNENTNDRSKTALLEMGQQLFDIAACKCSEPKFCKCPTFKKIPFLELKFMEDQRTVRKMGIGGVDRKETKKMREKEEQKIKRMARSKSLQNIQGESLSIFASESESGSGATRIFSREVSASSEYSFP
;
A
#
# COMPACT_ATOMS: atom_id res chain seq x y z
N MET A 1 -21.69 0.53 20.17
CA MET A 1 -20.79 -0.39 19.42
C MET A 1 -20.16 0.20 18.16
N LYS A 2 -20.88 0.95 17.30
CA LYS A 2 -20.32 1.52 16.06
C LYS A 2 -19.11 2.44 16.30
N VAL A 3 -19.18 3.31 17.31
CA VAL A 3 -18.08 4.23 17.68
C VAL A 3 -16.81 3.48 18.10
N ILE A 4 -16.95 2.44 18.94
CA ILE A 4 -15.82 1.61 19.40
C ILE A 4 -15.19 0.85 18.23
N ARG A 5 -16.02 0.29 17.34
CA ARG A 5 -15.54 -0.38 16.12
C ARG A 5 -14.71 0.57 15.25
N GLY A 6 -15.22 1.77 14.98
CA GLY A 6 -14.52 2.75 14.16
C GLY A 6 -13.15 3.13 14.75
N LYS A 7 -13.08 3.31 16.07
CA LYS A 7 -11.81 3.57 16.77
C LYS A 7 -10.81 2.42 16.60
N ILE A 8 -11.23 1.18 16.84
CA ILE A 8 -10.34 0.01 16.71
C ILE A 8 -9.85 -0.16 15.27
N VAL A 9 -10.74 -0.02 14.27
CA VAL A 9 -10.35 -0.12 12.86
C VAL A 9 -9.31 0.95 12.52
N LYS A 10 -9.50 2.18 12.99
CA LYS A 10 -8.53 3.26 12.82
C LYS A 10 -7.18 2.91 13.46
N ASP A 11 -7.18 2.47 14.72
CA ASP A 11 -5.97 2.09 15.44
C ASP A 11 -5.21 0.97 14.71
N VAL A 12 -5.92 -0.04 14.21
CA VAL A 12 -5.32 -1.12 13.40
C VAL A 12 -4.70 -0.56 12.12
N VAL A 13 -5.43 0.28 11.37
CA VAL A 13 -4.91 0.89 10.14
C VAL A 13 -3.64 1.70 10.41
N GLU A 14 -3.60 2.48 11.49
CA GLU A 14 -2.44 3.27 11.89
C GLU A 14 -1.21 2.41 12.23
N VAL A 15 -1.41 1.28 12.91
CA VAL A 15 -0.33 0.33 13.23
C VAL A 15 0.30 -0.22 11.95
N TRP A 16 -0.52 -0.64 10.98
CA TRP A 16 -0.03 -1.16 9.71
C TRP A 16 0.62 -0.08 8.83
N ALA A 17 0.10 1.15 8.89
CA ALA A 17 0.69 2.30 8.20
C ALA A 17 2.09 2.64 8.76
N LYS A 18 2.30 2.54 10.08
CA LYS A 18 3.63 2.73 10.70
C LYS A 18 4.68 1.74 10.20
N ALA A 19 4.25 0.52 9.87
CA ALA A 19 5.12 -0.50 9.29
C ALA A 19 5.29 -0.38 7.77
N SER A 20 4.79 0.71 7.14
CA SER A 20 4.92 0.96 5.69
C SER A 20 4.38 -0.19 4.81
N ILE A 21 3.42 -0.97 5.31
CA ILE A 21 2.83 -2.09 4.57
C ILE A 21 1.54 -1.63 3.88
N PRO A 22 1.39 -1.85 2.56
CA PRO A 22 0.13 -1.57 1.89
C PRO A 22 -1.01 -2.41 2.43
N ILE A 23 -2.14 -1.76 2.73
CA ILE A 23 -3.33 -2.40 3.31
C ILE A 23 -4.46 -2.53 2.28
N VAL A 24 -5.41 -3.42 2.55
CA VAL A 24 -6.70 -3.46 1.84
C VAL A 24 -7.52 -2.19 2.12
N SER A 25 -8.60 -1.97 1.36
CA SER A 25 -9.47 -0.80 1.57
C SER A 25 -10.06 -0.79 2.99
N ILE A 26 -10.30 0.41 3.53
CA ILE A 26 -10.85 0.57 4.89
C ILE A 26 -12.19 -0.18 5.04
N GLN A 27 -13.07 -0.10 4.04
CA GLN A 27 -14.33 -0.86 4.01
C GLN A 27 -14.11 -2.37 4.14
N ARG A 28 -13.06 -2.90 3.50
CA ARG A 28 -12.68 -4.32 3.62
C ARG A 28 -12.19 -4.64 5.03
N VAL A 29 -11.41 -3.74 5.65
CA VAL A 29 -10.96 -3.89 7.04
C VAL A 29 -12.15 -3.90 8.01
N GLU A 30 -13.13 -3.01 7.84
CA GLU A 30 -14.36 -3.00 8.65
C GLU A 30 -15.15 -4.30 8.53
N LEU A 31 -15.24 -4.86 7.31
CA LEU A 31 -15.87 -6.16 7.08
C LEU A 31 -15.07 -7.29 7.74
N MET A 32 -13.74 -7.29 7.63
CA MET A 32 -12.88 -8.26 8.30
C MET A 32 -13.05 -8.19 9.83
N PHE A 33 -13.11 -6.99 10.38
CA PHE A 33 -13.33 -6.80 11.82
C PHE A 33 -14.71 -7.30 12.25
N SER A 34 -15.74 -7.00 11.47
CA SER A 34 -17.11 -7.45 11.74
C SER A 34 -17.21 -8.97 11.75
N THR A 35 -16.65 -9.62 10.73
CA THR A 35 -16.66 -11.09 10.62
C THR A 35 -15.83 -11.75 11.74
N PHE A 36 -14.68 -11.18 12.10
CA PHE A 36 -13.89 -11.64 13.25
C PHE A 36 -14.66 -11.50 14.56
N TYR A 37 -15.31 -10.35 14.79
CA TYR A 37 -16.07 -10.11 16.01
C TYR A 37 -17.28 -11.04 16.16
N GLU A 38 -17.99 -11.35 15.07
CA GLU A 38 -19.10 -12.33 15.11
C GLU A 38 -18.58 -13.74 15.40
N LYS A 39 -17.44 -14.15 14.81
CA LYS A 39 -16.78 -15.43 15.16
C LYS A 39 -16.43 -15.50 16.64
N TYR A 40 -15.83 -14.44 17.18
CA TYR A 40 -15.50 -14.32 18.60
C TYR A 40 -16.76 -14.43 19.48
N LYS A 41 -17.84 -13.70 19.14
CA LYS A 41 -19.10 -13.72 19.87
C LYS A 41 -19.74 -15.11 19.87
N ASN A 42 -19.72 -15.80 18.73
CA ASN A 42 -20.25 -17.15 18.59
C ASN A 42 -19.45 -18.16 19.42
N ALA A 43 -18.12 -18.11 19.36
CA ALA A 43 -17.25 -18.96 20.20
C ALA A 43 -17.50 -18.71 21.70
N LYS A 44 -17.63 -17.45 22.11
CA LYS A 44 -17.93 -17.07 23.49
C LYS A 44 -19.34 -17.53 23.94
N LYS A 45 -20.34 -17.49 23.06
CA LYS A 45 -21.69 -17.99 23.36
C LYS A 45 -21.66 -19.51 23.55
N ASN A 46 -20.98 -20.23 22.66
CA ASN A 46 -20.84 -21.69 22.75
C ASN A 46 -20.14 -22.13 24.04
N PHE A 47 -19.19 -21.32 24.56
CA PHE A 47 -18.58 -21.55 25.87
C PHE A 47 -19.60 -21.44 27.01
N ARG A 48 -20.42 -20.39 27.04
CA ARG A 48 -21.42 -20.17 28.11
C ARG A 48 -22.50 -21.24 28.13
N SER A 49 -22.96 -21.69 26.95
CA SER A 49 -24.01 -22.71 26.85
C SER A 49 -23.55 -24.11 27.27
N LYS A 50 -22.25 -24.43 27.13
CA LYS A 50 -21.66 -25.73 27.47
C LYS A 50 -21.05 -25.81 28.87
N ALA A 51 -21.01 -24.69 29.60
CA ALA A 51 -20.51 -24.66 30.98
C ALA A 51 -21.30 -25.60 31.92
N HIS A 52 -22.54 -25.96 31.56
CA HIS A 52 -23.38 -26.91 32.30
C HIS A 52 -23.30 -28.37 31.83
N THR A 53 -22.48 -28.70 30.81
CA THR A 53 -22.42 -30.07 30.25
C THR A 53 -20.99 -30.47 29.92
N ASN A 54 -20.43 -31.38 30.73
CA ASN A 54 -19.19 -32.14 30.58
C ASN A 54 -17.87 -31.34 30.42
N GLU A 55 -16.98 -31.57 31.38
CA GLU A 55 -15.65 -30.97 31.59
C GLU A 55 -14.76 -30.96 30.33
N ASN A 56 -14.84 -31.99 29.47
CA ASN A 56 -14.00 -32.13 28.27
C ASN A 56 -14.36 -31.20 27.10
N THR A 57 -15.58 -30.63 27.04
CA THR A 57 -15.97 -29.73 25.91
C THR A 57 -15.59 -28.26 26.14
N ASN A 58 -15.34 -27.89 27.41
CA ASN A 58 -14.87 -26.58 27.79
C ASN A 58 -13.43 -26.31 27.31
N ASP A 59 -12.61 -27.35 27.14
CA ASP A 59 -11.22 -27.20 26.75
C ASP A 59 -11.08 -26.79 25.27
N ARG A 60 -11.73 -27.51 24.36
CA ARG A 60 -11.69 -27.22 22.91
C ARG A 60 -12.25 -25.84 22.52
N SER A 61 -13.19 -25.32 23.30
CA SER A 61 -13.78 -23.99 23.08
C SER A 61 -12.89 -22.88 23.63
N LYS A 62 -12.15 -23.14 24.73
CA LYS A 62 -11.14 -22.23 25.27
C LYS A 62 -9.92 -22.14 24.36
N THR A 63 -9.43 -23.28 23.86
CA THR A 63 -8.31 -23.31 22.90
C THR A 63 -8.64 -22.53 21.64
N ALA A 64 -9.85 -22.71 21.07
CA ALA A 64 -10.29 -21.95 19.90
C ALA A 64 -10.34 -20.43 20.14
N LEU A 65 -10.70 -19.98 21.35
CA LEU A 65 -10.70 -18.56 21.69
C LEU A 65 -9.27 -18.00 21.83
N LEU A 66 -8.38 -18.77 22.44
CA LEU A 66 -6.96 -18.45 22.59
C LEU A 66 -6.26 -18.38 21.23
N GLU A 67 -6.50 -19.36 20.36
CA GLU A 67 -5.98 -19.40 18.98
C GLU A 67 -6.43 -18.18 18.18
N MET A 68 -7.72 -17.80 18.26
CA MET A 68 -8.22 -16.58 17.61
C MET A 68 -7.57 -15.30 18.14
N GLY A 69 -7.24 -15.25 19.44
CA GLY A 69 -6.54 -14.12 20.06
C GLY A 69 -5.07 -14.03 19.68
N GLN A 70 -4.44 -15.16 19.37
CA GLN A 70 -3.03 -15.25 18.95
C GLN A 70 -2.84 -15.05 17.44
N GLN A 71 -3.92 -15.05 16.65
CA GLN A 71 -3.84 -14.89 15.21
C GLN A 71 -3.52 -13.45 14.77
N LEU A 72 -2.74 -13.29 13.70
CA LEU A 72 -2.54 -11.98 13.06
C LEU A 72 -3.83 -11.49 12.43
N PHE A 73 -4.24 -10.29 12.84
CA PHE A 73 -5.26 -9.55 12.11
C PHE A 73 -4.66 -8.96 10.84
N ASP A 74 -4.43 -9.82 9.84
CA ASP A 74 -3.65 -9.52 8.64
C ASP A 74 -4.44 -8.71 7.61
N ILE A 75 -4.26 -7.39 7.63
CA ILE A 75 -4.89 -6.47 6.67
C ILE A 75 -4.00 -6.08 5.49
N ALA A 76 -2.84 -6.74 5.31
CA ALA A 76 -1.96 -6.49 4.17
C ALA A 76 -2.70 -6.72 2.84
N ALA A 77 -2.47 -5.84 1.86
CA ALA A 77 -3.01 -5.98 0.51
C ALA A 77 -2.38 -7.16 -0.24
N CYS A 78 -1.09 -7.40 -0.03
CA CYS A 78 -0.36 -8.52 -0.63
C CYS A 78 -0.24 -9.69 0.35
N LYS A 79 -0.59 -10.89 -0.12
CA LYS A 79 -0.50 -12.15 0.62
C LYS A 79 0.59 -13.10 0.09
N CYS A 80 1.39 -12.66 -0.88
CA CYS A 80 2.45 -13.49 -1.44
C CYS A 80 3.55 -13.75 -0.40
N SER A 81 4.02 -14.99 -0.34
CA SER A 81 5.18 -15.38 0.48
C SER A 81 6.49 -15.05 -0.23
N GLU A 82 6.52 -15.22 -1.56
CA GLU A 82 7.73 -15.04 -2.36
C GLU A 82 7.65 -13.77 -3.22
N PRO A 83 8.54 -12.79 -3.02
CA PRO A 83 8.52 -11.53 -3.75
C PRO A 83 8.76 -11.70 -5.25
N LYS A 84 9.63 -12.66 -5.60
CA LYS A 84 10.03 -12.96 -6.98
C LYS A 84 8.85 -13.42 -7.84
N PHE A 85 7.91 -14.16 -7.24
CA PHE A 85 6.71 -14.68 -7.91
C PHE A 85 5.46 -13.82 -7.65
N CYS A 86 5.60 -12.70 -6.94
CA CYS A 86 4.48 -11.84 -6.60
C CYS A 86 4.00 -11.04 -7.83
N LYS A 87 2.75 -11.32 -8.25
CA LYS A 87 2.05 -10.63 -9.35
C LYS A 87 1.19 -9.44 -8.90
N CYS A 88 1.23 -9.06 -7.61
CA CYS A 88 0.46 -7.92 -7.14
C CYS A 88 0.92 -6.61 -7.82
N PRO A 89 0.02 -5.63 -8.00
CA PRO A 89 0.41 -4.29 -8.46
C PRO A 89 1.48 -3.69 -7.54
N THR A 90 2.43 -2.93 -8.11
CA THR A 90 3.59 -2.38 -7.38
C THR A 90 3.21 -1.66 -6.09
N PHE A 91 2.16 -0.83 -6.12
CA PHE A 91 1.69 -0.06 -4.95
C PHE A 91 1.02 -0.92 -3.86
N LYS A 92 0.67 -2.18 -4.15
CA LYS A 92 0.12 -3.14 -3.20
C LYS A 92 1.16 -4.15 -2.69
N LYS A 93 2.34 -4.21 -3.31
CA LYS A 93 3.41 -5.13 -2.88
C LYS A 93 3.98 -4.69 -1.54
N ILE A 94 4.29 -5.66 -0.69
CA ILE A 94 5.03 -5.40 0.55
C ILE A 94 6.45 -4.94 0.16
N PRO A 95 6.95 -3.81 0.70
CA PRO A 95 8.31 -3.35 0.44
C PRO A 95 9.35 -4.41 0.85
N PHE A 96 10.45 -4.49 0.11
CA PHE A 96 11.46 -5.54 0.35
C PHE A 96 12.00 -5.57 1.78
N LEU A 97 12.22 -4.39 2.37
CA LEU A 97 12.70 -4.24 3.74
C LEU A 97 11.72 -4.79 4.79
N GLU A 98 10.43 -4.77 4.49
CA GLU A 98 9.35 -5.18 5.41
C GLU A 98 8.93 -6.65 5.24
N LEU A 99 9.50 -7.37 4.26
CA LEU A 99 9.13 -8.77 3.99
C LEU A 99 9.45 -9.69 5.16
N LYS A 100 10.65 -9.56 5.72
CA LYS A 100 11.08 -10.37 6.86
C LYS A 100 10.20 -10.13 8.08
N PHE A 101 9.82 -8.87 8.30
CA PHE A 101 8.86 -8.51 9.34
C PHE A 101 7.50 -9.16 9.08
N MET A 102 6.97 -9.08 7.86
CA MET A 102 5.70 -9.70 7.51
C MET A 102 5.68 -11.22 7.61
N GLU A 103 6.79 -11.88 7.25
CA GLU A 103 6.96 -13.32 7.42
C GLU A 103 6.97 -13.71 8.90
N ASP A 104 7.71 -12.99 9.74
CA ASP A 104 7.70 -13.19 11.19
C ASP A 104 6.30 -12.96 11.77
N GLN A 105 5.61 -11.87 11.41
CA GLN A 105 4.26 -11.56 11.91
C GLN A 105 3.21 -12.62 11.55
N ARG A 106 3.37 -13.28 10.40
CA ARG A 106 2.48 -14.36 9.94
C ARG A 106 2.82 -15.72 10.55
N THR A 107 4.02 -15.89 11.10
CA THR A 107 4.52 -17.14 11.66
C THR A 107 4.65 -17.05 13.18
N VAL A 108 5.82 -16.64 13.67
CA VAL A 108 6.21 -16.75 15.09
C VAL A 108 5.94 -15.48 15.89
N ARG A 109 5.76 -14.32 15.22
CA ARG A 109 5.43 -13.02 15.82
C ARG A 109 6.43 -12.58 16.89
N LYS A 110 7.72 -12.75 16.65
CA LYS A 110 8.78 -12.32 17.58
C LYS A 110 9.11 -10.84 17.45
N MET A 111 8.93 -10.27 16.27
CA MET A 111 9.19 -8.86 15.98
C MET A 111 7.98 -8.01 16.41
N GLY A 112 8.25 -6.76 16.81
CA GLY A 112 7.22 -5.79 17.20
C GLY A 112 7.39 -4.48 16.45
N ILE A 113 6.28 -3.74 16.29
CA ILE A 113 6.31 -2.39 15.71
C ILE A 113 6.71 -1.42 16.82
N GLY A 114 7.90 -0.86 16.71
CA GLY A 114 8.44 0.11 17.66
C GLY A 114 7.94 1.55 17.43
N GLY A 115 8.49 2.46 18.22
CA GLY A 115 8.31 3.90 17.98
C GLY A 115 8.95 4.34 16.66
N VAL A 116 8.36 5.35 16.02
CA VAL A 116 8.88 5.93 14.79
C VAL A 116 10.14 6.76 15.11
N ASP A 117 11.25 6.51 14.41
CA ASP A 117 12.45 7.34 14.53
C ASP A 117 12.16 8.73 13.95
N ARG A 118 12.09 9.72 14.84
CA ARG A 118 11.79 11.11 14.51
C ARG A 118 12.83 11.73 13.58
N LYS A 119 14.11 11.36 13.73
CA LYS A 119 15.21 11.94 12.94
C LYS A 119 15.13 11.45 11.50
N GLU A 120 15.04 10.15 11.30
CA GLU A 120 14.96 9.59 9.95
C GLU A 120 13.65 9.95 9.26
N THR A 121 12.53 10.01 10.00
CA THR A 121 11.23 10.46 9.46
C THR A 121 11.28 11.89 8.95
N LYS A 122 11.95 12.79 9.68
CA LYS A 122 12.13 14.19 9.24
C LYS A 122 12.92 14.23 7.93
N LYS A 123 14.02 13.49 7.86
CA LYS A 123 14.88 13.40 6.66
C LYS A 123 14.13 12.83 5.45
N MET A 124 13.29 11.82 5.65
CA MET A 124 12.44 11.27 4.57
C MET A 124 11.44 12.29 4.06
N ARG A 125 10.77 13.02 4.97
CA ARG A 125 9.80 14.06 4.59
C ARG A 125 10.46 15.19 3.79
N GLU A 126 11.62 15.68 4.24
CA GLU A 126 12.39 16.71 3.52
C GLU A 126 12.77 16.25 2.10
N LYS A 127 13.18 15.00 1.93
CA LYS A 127 13.47 14.42 0.61
C LYS A 127 12.23 14.34 -0.28
N GLU A 128 11.10 13.94 0.28
CA GLU A 128 9.83 13.84 -0.45
C GLU A 128 9.35 15.21 -0.92
N GLU A 129 9.39 16.22 -0.04
CA GLU A 129 9.09 17.61 -0.38
C GLU A 129 10.00 18.15 -1.49
N GLN A 130 11.31 17.86 -1.43
CA GLN A 130 12.24 18.23 -2.49
C GLN A 130 11.90 17.54 -3.83
N LYS A 131 11.50 16.26 -3.79
CA LYS A 131 11.10 15.52 -4.99
C LYS A 131 9.85 16.14 -5.62
N ILE A 132 8.85 16.52 -4.81
CA ILE A 132 7.63 17.20 -5.26
C ILE A 132 7.97 18.55 -5.89
N LYS A 133 8.82 19.36 -5.24
CA LYS A 133 9.26 20.67 -5.79
C LYS A 133 9.99 20.52 -7.13
N ARG A 134 10.87 19.53 -7.27
CA ARG A 134 11.55 19.23 -8.55
C ARG A 134 10.56 18.82 -9.64
N MET A 135 9.61 17.95 -9.33
CA MET A 135 8.56 17.54 -10.27
C MET A 135 7.65 18.71 -10.68
N ALA A 136 7.33 19.62 -9.76
CA ALA A 136 6.56 20.82 -10.09
C ALA A 136 7.34 21.75 -11.03
N ARG A 137 8.63 21.97 -10.76
CA ARG A 137 9.49 22.79 -11.62
C ARG A 137 9.66 22.19 -13.02
N SER A 138 9.87 20.87 -13.13
CA SER A 138 9.97 20.20 -14.43
C SER A 138 8.69 20.30 -15.25
N LYS A 139 7.51 20.20 -14.61
CA LYS A 139 6.21 20.43 -15.28
C LYS A 139 6.03 21.88 -15.74
N SER A 140 6.46 22.86 -14.94
CA SER A 140 6.39 24.26 -15.35
C SER A 140 7.27 24.56 -16.57
N LEU A 141 8.46 23.94 -16.67
CA LEU A 141 9.36 24.09 -17.82
C LEU A 141 8.80 23.46 -19.10
N GLN A 142 8.09 22.34 -18.98
CA GLN A 142 7.39 21.71 -20.12
C GLN A 142 6.21 22.57 -20.62
N ASN A 143 5.51 23.28 -19.73
CA ASN A 143 4.47 24.23 -20.13
C ASN A 143 5.02 25.44 -20.90
N ILE A 144 6.19 25.97 -20.51
CA ILE A 144 6.84 27.10 -21.19
C ILE A 144 7.28 26.73 -22.62
N GLN A 145 7.73 25.48 -22.85
CA GLN A 145 8.05 24.99 -24.20
C GLN A 145 6.81 24.75 -25.07
N GLY A 146 5.65 24.48 -24.47
CA GLY A 146 4.37 24.41 -25.18
C GLY A 146 3.87 25.78 -25.64
N GLU A 147 4.06 26.82 -24.83
CA GLU A 147 3.66 28.20 -25.18
C GLU A 147 4.61 28.86 -26.19
N SER A 148 5.91 28.52 -26.19
CA SER A 148 6.84 29.08 -27.18
C SER A 148 6.60 28.54 -28.61
N LEU A 149 5.97 27.38 -28.76
CA LEU A 149 5.61 26.80 -30.07
C LEU A 149 4.33 27.42 -30.66
N SER A 150 3.46 28.01 -29.85
CA SER A 150 2.28 28.74 -30.33
C SER A 150 2.58 30.18 -30.78
N ILE A 151 3.66 30.79 -30.30
CA ILE A 151 4.02 32.17 -30.66
C ILE A 151 4.60 32.25 -32.08
N PHE A 152 5.38 31.26 -32.52
CA PHE A 152 5.97 31.23 -33.88
C PHE A 152 4.99 30.86 -35.00
N ALA A 153 3.75 30.48 -34.70
CA ALA A 153 2.75 30.11 -35.71
C ALA A 153 1.88 31.28 -36.20
N SER A 154 2.16 32.52 -35.76
CA SER A 154 1.29 33.68 -36.02
C SER A 154 1.88 34.80 -36.89
N GLU A 155 3.10 34.63 -37.42
CA GLU A 155 3.70 35.59 -38.38
C GLU A 155 4.21 34.89 -39.65
N SER A 156 3.29 34.49 -40.55
CA SER A 156 3.53 34.50 -42.00
C SER A 156 2.29 34.03 -42.79
N GLU A 157 1.28 34.90 -42.92
CA GLU A 157 0.36 34.85 -44.06
C GLU A 157 0.53 36.12 -44.89
N SER A 158 1.54 36.14 -45.75
CA SER A 158 1.48 36.79 -47.06
C SER A 158 2.76 36.50 -47.84
N GLY A 159 2.66 35.80 -48.97
CA GLY A 159 3.67 35.84 -50.02
C GLY A 159 4.28 34.49 -50.42
N SER A 160 3.60 33.79 -51.33
CA SER A 160 4.17 33.19 -52.55
C SER A 160 5.67 32.82 -52.55
N GLY A 161 5.99 31.52 -52.57
CA GLY A 161 7.31 31.05 -53.01
C GLY A 161 7.57 29.58 -52.66
N ALA A 162 7.59 28.72 -53.68
CA ALA A 162 7.80 27.28 -53.56
C ALA A 162 9.22 26.90 -53.11
N THR A 163 9.36 25.96 -52.16
CA THR A 163 10.47 24.99 -52.17
C THR A 163 10.27 23.75 -51.28
N ARG A 164 10.18 22.60 -51.97
CA ARG A 164 10.64 21.23 -51.64
C ARG A 164 10.48 20.70 -50.19
N ILE A 165 9.48 19.82 -50.05
CA ILE A 165 9.44 18.77 -49.04
C ILE A 165 10.58 17.78 -49.33
N PHE A 166 11.57 17.71 -48.44
CA PHE A 166 12.55 16.64 -48.44
C PHE A 166 12.09 15.57 -47.45
N SER A 167 11.46 14.52 -47.97
CA SER A 167 11.20 13.30 -47.22
C SER A 167 12.52 12.71 -46.75
N ARG A 168 12.66 12.48 -45.44
CA ARG A 168 13.68 11.58 -44.91
C ARG A 168 13.05 10.67 -43.88
N GLU A 169 12.63 9.51 -44.35
CA GLU A 169 12.50 8.33 -43.51
C GLU A 169 13.88 7.98 -42.94
N VAL A 170 13.96 7.76 -41.63
CA VAL A 170 14.99 6.90 -41.04
C VAL A 170 14.32 6.02 -39.99
N SER A 171 14.02 4.80 -40.40
CA SER A 171 13.83 3.66 -39.50
C SER A 171 15.20 3.09 -39.14
N ALA A 172 15.49 2.89 -37.86
CA ALA A 172 16.13 1.68 -37.30
C ALA A 172 16.62 1.93 -35.85
N SER A 173 16.07 1.11 -34.94
CA SER A 173 16.72 0.34 -33.87
C SER A 173 18.17 0.69 -33.45
N SER A 174 18.41 0.89 -32.15
CA SER A 174 19.12 -0.10 -31.31
C SER A 174 19.25 0.33 -29.84
N GLU A 175 19.40 -0.69 -29.02
CA GLU A 175 19.80 -0.75 -27.61
C GLU A 175 20.94 0.21 -27.21
N TYR A 176 20.94 0.74 -25.97
CA TYR A 176 21.94 0.36 -24.93
C TYR A 176 21.73 1.00 -23.55
N SER A 177 22.30 0.29 -22.57
CA SER A 177 22.36 0.42 -21.10
C SER A 177 22.64 1.79 -20.48
N PHE A 178 22.14 1.95 -19.24
CA PHE A 178 22.60 2.96 -18.27
C PHE A 178 23.64 2.37 -17.31
N PRO A 179 24.62 3.17 -16.83
CA PRO A 179 25.52 2.81 -15.74
C PRO A 179 24.85 2.88 -14.36
#